data_AF-A0A962EEW1-F1
#
_entry.id   AF-A0A962EEW1-F1
#
_cell.length_a   1.000
_cell.length_b   1.000
_cell.length_c   1.000
_cell.angle_alpha   90.00
_cell.angle_beta   90.00
_cell.angle_gamma   90.00
#
_symmetry.space_group_name_H-M   'P 1'
#
loop_
_entity.id
_entity.type
_entity.pdbx_description
1 polymer ?
#
loop_
_entity_poly.entity_id
_entity_poly.type
_entity_poly.pdbx_seq_one_letter_code
_entity_poly.pdbx_strand_id
1 'polypeptide(L)'
;PFFMRTGARTVIHLNFFSAEVDTVYFPQVEVVGDMANSIWRLKQRLERQPHWDFAYFDGIRRALNDHLKLRSDDERFPIHPVKMVDIVRQEVSRDGLVCLDNGMYKIWYARYYRCYEPNTMLLDNALATMGAGLPSAMAAKMVYPDRNVV
;
A
#
# COMPACT_ATOMS: atom_id res chain seq x y z
N PRO A 1 6.71 15.49 -2.86
CA PRO A 1 7.79 14.47 -2.79
C PRO A 1 8.61 14.64 -1.50
N PHE A 2 8.98 13.52 -0.87
CA PHE A 2 9.88 13.54 0.28
C PHE A 2 11.30 13.78 -0.24
N PHE A 3 11.96 14.82 0.27
CA PHE A 3 13.35 15.13 -0.05
C PHE A 3 14.15 15.15 1.25
N MET A 4 15.25 14.40 1.29
CA MET A 4 16.14 14.45 2.44
C MET A 4 16.90 15.77 2.46
N ARG A 5 17.07 16.33 3.65
CA ARG A 5 17.87 17.53 3.91
C ARG A 5 18.80 17.26 5.08
N THR A 6 20.06 17.65 4.95
CA THR A 6 21.05 17.51 6.01
C THR A 6 20.56 18.21 7.28
N GLY A 7 20.58 17.50 8.41
CA GLY A 7 20.18 18.02 9.72
C GLY A 7 18.66 18.15 9.96
N ALA A 8 17.80 17.79 9.00
CA ALA A 8 16.34 17.93 9.18
C ALA A 8 15.70 16.76 9.92
N ARG A 9 15.86 15.53 9.41
CA ARG A 9 15.27 14.31 9.97
C ARG A 9 16.26 13.16 9.83
N THR A 10 16.37 12.34 10.87
CA THR A 10 17.08 11.06 10.80
C THR A 10 16.22 10.05 10.05
N VAL A 11 16.77 9.49 8.99
CA VAL A 11 16.19 8.44 8.17
C VAL A 11 16.95 7.13 8.43
N ILE A 12 16.19 6.09 8.72
CA ILE A 12 16.68 4.72 8.89
C ILE A 12 16.27 3.92 7.66
N HIS A 13 17.26 3.32 6.97
CA HIS A 13 17.06 2.40 5.86
C HIS A 13 17.13 0.96 6.36
N LEU A 14 16.06 0.18 6.18
CA LEU A 14 16.00 -1.22 6.59
C LEU A 14 15.67 -2.06 5.36
N ASN A 15 16.63 -2.86 4.91
CA ASN A 15 16.53 -3.60 3.65
C ASN A 15 17.57 -4.74 3.61
N PHE A 16 17.44 -5.66 2.66
CA PHE A 16 18.46 -6.70 2.41
C PHE A 16 19.77 -6.15 1.84
N PHE A 17 19.71 -5.00 1.18
CA PHE A 17 20.84 -4.35 0.55
C PHE A 17 21.06 -2.97 1.18
N SER A 18 22.30 -2.47 1.14
CA SER A 18 22.58 -1.09 1.51
C SER A 18 21.84 -0.10 0.62
N ALA A 19 21.63 1.13 1.11
CA ALA A 19 20.97 2.14 0.32
C ALA A 19 21.83 2.55 -0.88
N GLU A 20 21.23 2.63 -2.06
CA GLU A 20 21.82 3.36 -3.18
C GLU A 20 21.68 4.85 -2.89
N VAL A 21 22.78 5.48 -2.47
CA VAL A 21 22.79 6.88 -2.09
C VAL A 21 22.75 7.77 -3.33
N ASP A 22 21.76 8.66 -3.39
CA ASP A 22 21.62 9.70 -4.40
C ASP A 22 21.41 11.07 -3.72
N THR A 23 21.51 12.14 -4.49
CA THR A 23 21.27 13.55 -4.14
C THR A 23 19.98 13.79 -3.33
N VAL A 24 18.96 12.94 -3.49
CA VAL A 24 17.67 13.06 -2.82
C VAL A 24 17.40 11.99 -1.74
N TYR A 25 18.21 10.93 -1.70
CA TYR A 25 18.05 9.78 -0.81
C TYR A 25 19.40 9.39 -0.17
N PHE A 26 19.63 9.87 1.05
CA PHE A 26 20.85 9.64 1.82
C PHE A 26 20.50 9.30 3.30
N PRO A 27 20.15 8.04 3.63
CA PRO A 27 19.80 7.65 4.99
C PRO A 27 21.01 7.78 5.95
N GLN A 28 20.75 8.10 7.21
CA GLN A 28 21.83 8.27 8.22
C GLN A 28 22.15 6.96 8.94
N VAL A 29 21.22 6.00 8.94
CA VAL A 29 21.37 4.71 9.59
C VAL A 29 20.89 3.63 8.63
N GLU A 30 21.66 2.55 8.52
CA GLU A 30 21.28 1.37 7.75
C GLU A 30 21.16 0.14 8.66
N VAL A 31 20.15 -0.67 8.39
CA VAL A 31 19.93 -2.00 8.98
C VAL A 31 19.85 -2.98 7.81
N VAL A 32 21.00 -3.54 7.45
CA VAL A 32 21.13 -4.46 6.31
C VAL A 32 20.88 -5.90 6.75
N GLY A 33 19.86 -6.54 6.19
CA GLY A 33 19.51 -7.94 6.45
C GLY A 33 18.02 -8.23 6.25
N ASP A 34 17.59 -9.42 6.68
CA ASP A 34 16.19 -9.82 6.58
C ASP A 34 15.26 -8.86 7.31
N MET A 35 14.26 -8.34 6.59
CA MET A 35 13.40 -7.28 7.10
C MET A 35 12.50 -7.76 8.23
N ALA A 36 11.93 -8.97 8.09
CA ALA A 36 11.03 -9.54 9.08
C ALA A 36 11.74 -9.77 10.41
N ASN A 37 12.91 -10.39 10.37
CA ASN A 37 13.77 -10.61 11.53
C ASN A 37 14.25 -9.29 12.13
N SER A 38 14.64 -8.30 11.32
CA SER A 38 15.07 -6.99 11.80
C SER A 38 13.96 -6.27 12.58
N ILE A 39 12.75 -6.21 12.02
CA ILE A 39 11.56 -5.65 12.71
C ILE A 39 11.24 -6.44 13.98
N TRP A 40 11.30 -7.78 13.92
CA TRP A 40 11.08 -8.62 15.09
C TRP A 40 12.09 -8.31 16.21
N ARG A 41 13.39 -8.22 15.89
CA ARG A 41 14.45 -7.90 16.86
C ARG A 41 14.33 -6.50 17.45
N LEU A 42 13.85 -5.52 16.67
CA LEU A 42 13.51 -4.19 17.15
C LEU A 42 12.34 -4.26 18.15
N LYS A 43 11.26 -4.94 17.77
CA LYS A 43 10.09 -5.16 18.65
C LYS A 43 10.49 -5.80 19.98
N GLN A 44 11.38 -6.79 19.99
CA GLN A 44 11.84 -7.44 21.24
C GLN A 44 12.62 -6.50 22.18
N ARG A 45 13.20 -5.41 21.66
CA ARG A 45 14.00 -4.45 22.44
C ARG A 45 13.25 -3.17 22.78
N LEU A 46 12.13 -2.92 22.11
CA LEU A 46 11.33 -1.73 22.31
C LEU A 46 10.45 -1.88 23.55
N GLU A 47 10.62 -0.95 24.48
CA GLU A 47 9.72 -0.77 25.61
C GLU A 47 8.90 0.50 25.40
N ARG A 48 7.65 0.51 25.86
CA ARG A 48 6.78 1.68 25.76
C ARG A 48 7.41 2.84 26.53
N GLN A 49 7.71 3.92 25.83
CA GLN A 49 8.27 5.11 26.46
C GLN A 49 7.16 6.08 26.90
N PRO A 50 7.28 6.74 28.06
CA PRO A 50 6.28 7.70 28.54
C PRO A 50 6.06 8.90 27.60
N HIS A 51 7.07 9.28 26.83
CA HIS A 51 7.03 10.43 25.92
C HIS A 51 6.42 10.11 24.55
N TRP A 52 6.01 8.86 24.30
CA TRP A 52 5.37 8.50 23.03
C TRP A 52 3.97 9.09 22.94
N ASP A 53 3.79 10.03 22.01
CA ASP A 53 2.50 10.59 21.65
C ASP A 53 2.15 10.19 20.20
N PHE A 54 1.02 9.50 20.05
CA PHE A 54 0.49 9.07 18.76
C PHE A 54 -0.72 9.87 18.30
N ALA A 55 -1.17 10.88 19.06
CA ALA A 55 -2.39 11.64 18.78
C ALA A 55 -2.36 12.31 17.40
N TYR A 56 -1.20 12.81 16.99
CA TYR A 56 -0.99 13.36 15.64
C TYR A 56 -1.22 12.31 14.54
N PHE A 57 -0.64 11.12 14.69
CA PHE A 57 -0.81 10.01 13.74
C PHE A 57 -2.24 9.48 13.72
N ASP A 58 -2.91 9.48 14.88
CA ASP A 58 -4.33 9.15 14.96
C ASP A 58 -5.21 10.16 14.21
N GLY A 59 -4.86 11.44 14.26
CA GLY A 59 -5.48 12.49 13.46
C GLY A 59 -5.35 12.22 11.96
N ILE A 60 -4.13 11.91 11.49
CA ILE A 60 -3.87 11.54 10.10
C ILE A 60 -4.68 10.31 9.70
N ARG A 61 -4.70 9.27 10.54
CA ARG A 61 -5.44 8.03 10.27
C ARG A 61 -6.94 8.29 10.14
N ARG A 62 -7.53 9.13 10.99
CA ARG A 62 -8.93 9.55 10.86
C ARG A 62 -9.18 10.30 9.56
N ALA A 63 -8.39 11.34 9.28
CA ALA A 63 -8.52 12.12 8.05
C ALA A 63 -8.38 11.26 6.78
N LEU A 64 -7.46 10.28 6.78
CA LEU A 64 -7.33 9.33 5.68
C LEU A 64 -8.59 8.46 5.54
N ASN A 65 -9.08 7.87 6.63
CA ASN A 65 -10.29 7.05 6.58
C ASN A 65 -11.53 7.84 6.13
N ASP A 66 -11.65 9.10 6.54
CA ASP A 66 -12.74 9.99 6.12
C ASP A 66 -12.61 10.35 4.63
N HIS A 67 -11.38 10.64 4.17
CA HIS A 67 -11.11 10.91 2.76
C HIS A 67 -11.43 9.70 1.86
N LEU A 68 -11.13 8.48 2.31
CA LEU A 68 -11.42 7.26 1.56
C LEU A 68 -12.93 7.03 1.35
N LYS A 69 -13.78 7.57 2.23
CA LYS A 69 -15.25 7.51 2.11
C LYS A 69 -15.84 8.63 1.25
N LEU A 70 -15.04 9.63 0.89
CA LEU A 70 -15.53 10.79 0.15
C LEU A 70 -16.01 10.32 -1.24
N ARG A 71 -17.30 10.50 -1.55
CA ARG A 71 -17.96 10.08 -2.80
C ARG A 71 -18.22 8.58 -2.96
N SER A 72 -18.17 7.79 -1.88
CA SER A 72 -18.66 6.40 -1.90
C SER A 72 -20.19 6.30 -1.94
N ASP A 73 -20.89 7.40 -1.67
CA ASP A 73 -22.35 7.57 -1.73
C ASP A 73 -22.80 8.41 -2.94
N ASP A 74 -21.89 8.68 -3.89
CA ASP A 74 -22.19 9.45 -5.10
C ASP A 74 -23.01 8.59 -6.09
N GLU A 75 -24.32 8.86 -6.17
CA GLU A 75 -25.30 8.15 -7.01
C GLU A 75 -25.45 8.77 -8.43
N ARG A 76 -24.55 9.65 -8.85
CA ARG A 76 -24.63 10.31 -10.17
C ARG A 76 -24.38 9.35 -11.35
N PHE A 77 -24.78 9.80 -12.55
CA PHE A 77 -24.44 9.16 -13.81
C PHE A 77 -23.67 10.14 -14.73
N PRO A 78 -22.55 9.72 -15.37
CA PRO A 78 -21.86 8.43 -15.22
C PRO A 78 -21.20 8.25 -13.85
N ILE A 79 -21.05 6.98 -13.43
CA ILE A 79 -20.56 6.60 -12.10
C ILE A 79 -19.22 7.28 -11.76
N HIS A 80 -19.08 7.76 -10.52
CA HIS A 80 -17.81 8.26 -10.03
C HIS A 80 -16.81 7.09 -9.81
N PRO A 81 -15.54 7.16 -10.25
CA PRO A 81 -14.60 6.06 -10.08
C PRO A 81 -14.41 5.58 -8.63
N VAL A 82 -14.45 6.49 -7.66
CA VAL A 82 -14.42 6.15 -6.23
C VAL A 82 -15.60 5.26 -5.82
N LYS A 83 -16.83 5.58 -6.24
CA LYS A 83 -18.01 4.74 -6.03
C LYS A 83 -17.82 3.36 -6.64
N MET A 84 -17.28 3.28 -7.86
CA MET A 84 -16.98 2.00 -8.50
C MET A 84 -16.00 1.15 -7.69
N VAL A 85 -14.91 1.75 -7.20
CA VAL A 85 -13.91 1.04 -6.36
C VAL A 85 -14.52 0.57 -5.04
N ASP A 86 -15.37 1.39 -4.42
CA ASP A 86 -16.07 1.05 -3.18
C ASP A 86 -17.03 -0.14 -3.38
N ILE A 87 -17.84 -0.13 -4.45
CA ILE A 87 -18.72 -1.26 -4.81
C ILE A 87 -17.90 -2.53 -4.99
N VAL A 88 -16.82 -2.50 -5.79
CA VAL A 88 -15.98 -3.69 -6.01
C VAL A 88 -15.39 -4.20 -4.70
N ARG A 89 -14.95 -3.30 -3.80
CA ARG A 89 -14.42 -3.73 -2.50
C ARG A 89 -15.49 -4.37 -1.61
N GLN A 90 -16.74 -3.95 -1.70
CA GLN A 90 -17.85 -4.56 -0.94
C GLN A 90 -18.18 -5.98 -1.44
N GLU A 91 -18.05 -6.23 -2.74
CA GLU A 91 -18.35 -7.52 -3.36
C GLU A 91 -17.20 -8.54 -3.26
N VAL A 92 -15.94 -8.07 -3.28
CA VAL A 92 -14.78 -8.96 -3.18
C VAL A 92 -14.61 -9.43 -1.73
N SER A 93 -14.31 -10.71 -1.53
CA SER A 93 -14.05 -11.27 -0.20
C SER A 93 -12.82 -10.62 0.46
N ARG A 94 -12.72 -10.66 1.79
CA ARG A 94 -11.61 -10.07 2.54
C ARG A 94 -10.24 -10.52 2.03
N ASP A 95 -10.15 -11.80 1.67
CA ASP A 95 -8.99 -12.48 1.11
C ASP A 95 -9.02 -12.55 -0.43
N GLY A 96 -9.95 -11.89 -1.10
CA GLY A 96 -10.04 -11.91 -2.56
C GLY A 96 -8.90 -11.15 -3.22
N LEU A 97 -8.50 -11.59 -4.41
CA LEU A 97 -7.42 -10.99 -5.19
C LEU A 97 -7.99 -10.09 -6.29
N VAL A 98 -7.48 -8.87 -6.39
CA VAL A 98 -7.78 -7.95 -7.50
C VAL A 98 -6.57 -7.81 -8.40
N CYS A 99 -6.74 -8.12 -9.67
CA CYS A 99 -5.70 -8.12 -10.69
C CYS A 99 -5.93 -6.96 -11.66
N LEU A 100 -5.11 -5.91 -11.56
CA LEU A 100 -5.30 -4.69 -12.33
C LEU A 100 -4.43 -4.69 -13.58
N ASP A 101 -5.01 -4.19 -14.66
CA ASP A 101 -4.24 -3.71 -15.80
C ASP A 101 -3.69 -2.29 -15.54
N ASN A 102 -2.92 -1.77 -16.49
CA ASN A 102 -2.41 -0.42 -16.45
C ASN A 102 -3.33 0.56 -17.17
N GLY A 103 -3.64 1.66 -16.48
CA GLY A 103 -4.48 2.73 -16.97
C GLY A 103 -4.83 3.72 -15.86
N MET A 104 -5.53 4.81 -16.20
CA MET A 104 -5.92 5.82 -15.21
C MET A 104 -6.72 5.24 -14.04
N TYR A 105 -7.49 4.18 -14.28
CA TYR A 105 -8.29 3.54 -13.26
C TYR A 105 -7.46 2.91 -12.13
N LYS A 106 -6.21 2.50 -12.42
CA LYS A 106 -5.27 2.00 -11.42
C LYS A 106 -5.05 3.02 -10.29
N ILE A 107 -5.05 4.32 -10.61
CA ILE A 107 -4.88 5.39 -9.60
C ILE A 107 -6.05 5.38 -8.60
N TRP A 108 -7.28 5.14 -9.07
CA TRP A 108 -8.44 5.05 -8.19
C TRP A 108 -8.36 3.84 -7.28
N TYR A 109 -7.97 2.67 -7.79
CA TYR A 109 -7.75 1.48 -6.96
C TYR A 109 -6.61 1.68 -5.96
N ALA A 110 -5.45 2.17 -6.40
CA ALA A 110 -4.29 2.40 -5.53
C ALA A 110 -4.58 3.41 -4.40
N ARG A 111 -5.53 4.34 -4.61
CA ARG A 111 -5.93 5.32 -3.60
C ARG A 111 -7.07 4.84 -2.71
N TYR A 112 -8.09 4.19 -3.27
CA TYR A 112 -9.37 3.95 -2.58
C TYR A 112 -9.65 2.48 -2.24
N TYR A 113 -9.01 1.52 -2.91
CA TYR A 113 -9.25 0.11 -2.63
C TYR A 113 -8.46 -0.35 -1.40
N ARG A 114 -9.17 -0.69 -0.33
CA ARG A 114 -8.55 -1.15 0.92
C ARG A 114 -8.19 -2.63 0.85
N CYS A 115 -6.90 -2.95 0.83
CA CYS A 115 -6.42 -4.32 1.01
C CYS A 115 -6.50 -4.71 2.49
N TYR A 116 -7.10 -5.86 2.77
CA TYR A 116 -7.22 -6.38 4.14
C TYR A 116 -6.17 -7.43 4.47
N GLU A 117 -5.58 -8.06 3.45
CA GLU A 117 -4.55 -9.09 3.56
C GLU A 117 -3.40 -8.77 2.59
N PRO A 118 -2.15 -9.17 2.90
CA PRO A 118 -1.03 -8.99 1.98
C PRO A 118 -1.26 -9.74 0.65
N ASN A 119 -0.65 -9.26 -0.42
CA ASN A 119 -0.69 -9.90 -1.75
C ASN A 119 -2.11 -10.12 -2.32
N THR A 120 -3.06 -9.23 -2.01
CA THR A 120 -4.45 -9.26 -2.52
C THR A 120 -4.75 -8.23 -3.60
N MET A 121 -3.79 -7.37 -3.93
CA MET A 121 -3.87 -6.47 -5.08
C MET A 121 -2.63 -6.67 -5.92
N LEU A 122 -2.82 -7.19 -7.12
CA LEU A 122 -1.76 -7.44 -8.08
C LEU A 122 -1.80 -6.32 -9.12
N LEU A 123 -0.75 -5.50 -9.12
CA LEU A 123 -0.58 -4.42 -10.08
C LEU A 123 0.85 -4.42 -10.64
N ASP A 124 0.97 -4.33 -11.95
CA ASP A 124 2.28 -4.14 -12.58
C ASP A 124 2.70 -2.66 -12.45
N ASN A 125 3.70 -2.42 -11.61
CA ASN A 125 4.32 -1.12 -11.41
C ASN A 125 5.70 -0.99 -12.04
N ALA A 126 6.34 -2.11 -12.40
CA ALA A 126 7.72 -2.09 -12.86
C ALA A 126 7.78 -1.74 -14.35
N LEU A 127 7.09 -2.52 -15.18
CA LEU A 127 6.99 -2.26 -16.62
C LEU A 127 5.77 -1.40 -16.96
N ALA A 128 4.74 -1.48 -16.11
CA ALA A 128 3.45 -0.82 -16.30
C ALA A 128 2.80 -1.16 -17.66
N THR A 129 2.89 -2.42 -18.08
CA THR A 129 2.34 -2.86 -19.37
C THR A 129 0.82 -2.94 -19.33
N MET A 130 0.18 -2.48 -20.40
CA MET A 130 -1.22 -2.79 -20.66
C MET A 130 -1.36 -4.28 -21.03
N GLY A 131 -2.51 -4.89 -20.73
CA GLY A 131 -2.79 -6.31 -20.89
C GLY A 131 -2.41 -7.19 -19.68
N ALA A 132 -1.87 -6.63 -18.59
CA ALA A 132 -1.36 -7.43 -17.47
C ALA A 132 -2.45 -8.02 -16.57
N GLY A 133 -3.62 -7.39 -16.50
CA GLY A 133 -4.67 -7.74 -15.53
C GLY A 133 -5.22 -9.16 -15.74
N LEU A 134 -5.64 -9.48 -16.97
CA LEU A 134 -6.22 -10.77 -17.31
C LEU A 134 -5.30 -11.98 -17.07
N PRO A 135 -4.06 -12.02 -17.62
CA PRO A 135 -3.16 -13.15 -17.37
C PRO A 135 -2.80 -13.28 -15.88
N SER A 136 -2.70 -12.15 -15.15
CA SER A 136 -2.49 -12.18 -13.70
C SER A 136 -3.67 -12.82 -12.97
N ALA A 137 -4.92 -12.47 -13.35
CA ALA A 137 -6.13 -13.07 -12.79
C ALA A 137 -6.22 -14.58 -13.07
N MET A 138 -5.91 -14.99 -14.30
CA MET A 138 -5.89 -16.41 -14.68
C MET A 138 -4.90 -17.20 -13.82
N ALA A 139 -3.66 -16.71 -13.71
CA ALA A 139 -2.63 -17.34 -12.90
C ALA A 139 -3.00 -17.36 -11.41
N ALA A 140 -3.52 -16.24 -10.88
CA ALA A 140 -3.98 -16.14 -9.50
C ALA A 140 -5.08 -17.16 -9.19
N LYS A 141 -6.04 -17.36 -10.12
CA LYS A 141 -7.11 -18.34 -9.96
C LYS A 141 -6.62 -19.79 -10.05
N MET A 142 -5.58 -20.06 -10.83
CA MET A 142 -4.93 -21.38 -10.86
C MET A 142 -4.19 -21.70 -9.55
N VAL A 143 -3.49 -20.71 -8.98
CA VAL A 143 -2.74 -20.88 -7.71
C VAL A 143 -3.68 -20.90 -6.51
N TYR A 144 -4.78 -20.15 -6.55
CA TYR A 144 -5.78 -20.06 -5.49
C TYR A 144 -7.19 -20.37 -6.00
N PRO A 145 -7.50 -21.65 -6.29
CA PRO A 145 -8.78 -22.05 -6.87
C PRO A 145 -10.01 -21.62 -6.07
N ASP A 146 -9.88 -21.61 -4.73
CA ASP A 146 -11.00 -21.33 -3.82
C ASP A 146 -11.16 -19.84 -3.48
N ARG A 147 -10.19 -18.99 -3.83
CA ARG A 147 -10.26 -17.55 -3.53
C ARG A 147 -11.07 -16.80 -4.59
N ASN A 148 -11.73 -15.74 -4.17
CA ASN A 148 -12.36 -14.79 -5.09
C ASN A 148 -11.25 -14.04 -5.86
N VAL A 149 -11.31 -14.03 -7.19
CA VAL A 149 -10.34 -13.32 -8.05
C VAL A 149 -11.12 -12.44 -9.02
N VAL A 150 -10.78 -11.16 -9.06
CA VAL A 150 -11.38 -10.12 -9.91
C VAL A 150 -10.32 -9.47 -10.77
#